data_AF-A0A966U3M5-F1
#
_entry.id   AF-A0A966U3M5-F1
#
_cell.length_a   1.000
_cell.length_b   1.000
_cell.length_c   1.000
_cell.angle_alpha   90.00
_cell.angle_beta   90.00
_cell.angle_gamma   90.00
#
_symmetry.space_group_name_H-M   'P 1'
#
loop_
_entity.id
_entity.type
_entity.pdbx_description
1 polymer ?
#
loop_
_entity_poly.entity_id
_entity_poly.type
_entity_poly.pdbx_seq_one_letter_code
_entity_poly.pdbx_strand_id
1 'polypeptide(L)'
;IGGEFGTTTGRSRRCGWYDSLIARYAVRINGLTDLFLTKLDVLTGWEKIPVCVAYEIDGKRVDELPSSQTDFHHAKPIYEFLPGWSENISGTKTLKDLPSNARAYVQYLESISGAPISAIGVGPGRDQTIVVKDLI
;
A
#
# COMPACT_ATOMS: atom_id res chain seq x y z
N ILE A 1 16.00 -2.11 2.43
CA ILE A 1 14.94 -2.14 3.47
C ILE A 1 13.99 -3.32 3.22
N GLY A 2 13.14 -3.32 2.18
CA GLY A 2 12.12 -4.37 1.97
C GLY A 2 12.56 -5.76 1.47
N GLY A 3 13.87 -6.01 1.33
CA GLY A 3 14.39 -7.32 0.89
C GLY A 3 13.96 -7.72 -0.54
N GLU A 4 13.77 -6.75 -1.43
CA GLU A 4 13.15 -6.95 -2.75
C GLU A 4 14.09 -7.54 -3.80
N PHE A 5 14.52 -8.77 -3.56
CA PHE A 5 15.38 -9.56 -4.44
C PHE A 5 14.79 -10.96 -4.68
N GLY A 6 15.02 -11.50 -5.87
CA GLY A 6 14.71 -12.90 -6.18
C GLY A 6 15.54 -13.84 -5.31
N THR A 7 14.90 -14.81 -4.66
CA THR A 7 15.56 -15.74 -3.73
C THR A 7 16.63 -16.59 -4.40
N THR A 8 16.37 -17.07 -5.62
CA THR A 8 17.33 -17.90 -6.38
C THR A 8 18.29 -17.07 -7.21
N THR A 9 17.78 -16.04 -7.87
CA THR A 9 18.55 -15.30 -8.91
C THR A 9 19.31 -14.10 -8.35
N GLY A 10 18.96 -13.61 -7.15
CA GLY A 10 19.49 -12.37 -6.59
C GLY A 10 19.11 -11.11 -7.37
N ARG A 11 18.28 -11.20 -8.41
CA ARG A 11 17.87 -10.05 -9.22
C ARG A 11 16.99 -9.12 -8.39
N SER A 12 17.25 -7.81 -8.46
CA SER A 12 16.42 -6.80 -7.81
C SER A 12 15.03 -6.74 -8.45
N ARG A 13 13.99 -6.61 -7.62
CA ARG A 13 12.64 -6.30 -8.09
C ARG A 13 12.49 -4.79 -8.26
N ARG A 14 11.69 -4.39 -9.24
CA ARG A 14 11.27 -2.99 -9.39
C ARG A 14 10.31 -2.67 -8.25
N CYS A 15 10.61 -1.61 -7.51
CA CYS A 15 9.78 -1.12 -6.42
C CYS A 15 9.09 0.18 -6.87
N GLY A 16 7.88 0.40 -6.36
CA GLY A 16 7.10 1.60 -6.58
C GLY A 16 6.26 1.91 -5.34
N TRP A 17 5.53 3.01 -5.40
CA TRP A 17 4.65 3.44 -4.32
C TRP A 17 3.30 2.72 -4.38
N TYR A 18 2.52 2.85 -3.30
CA TYR A 18 1.18 2.27 -3.27
C TYR A 18 0.31 2.87 -4.36
N ASP A 19 -0.38 2.01 -5.12
CA ASP A 19 -1.25 2.42 -6.22
C ASP A 19 -2.70 2.08 -5.92
N SER A 20 -3.47 3.11 -5.59
CA SER A 20 -4.87 2.94 -5.21
C SER A 20 -5.78 2.57 -6.38
N LEU A 21 -5.41 2.91 -7.62
CA LEU A 21 -6.20 2.57 -8.82
C LEU A 21 -6.11 1.07 -9.07
N ILE A 22 -4.91 0.52 -8.96
CA ILE A 22 -4.67 -0.93 -9.05
C ILE A 22 -5.38 -1.64 -7.89
N ALA A 23 -5.31 -1.12 -6.66
CA ALA A 23 -5.99 -1.71 -5.52
C ALA A 23 -7.51 -1.75 -5.69
N ARG A 24 -8.15 -0.61 -6.02
CA ARG A 24 -9.60 -0.55 -6.29
C ARG A 24 -10.03 -1.46 -7.43
N TYR A 25 -9.24 -1.48 -8.51
CA TYR A 25 -9.50 -2.36 -9.63
C TYR A 25 -9.48 -3.82 -9.19
N ALA A 26 -8.45 -4.25 -8.45
CA ALA A 26 -8.31 -5.60 -7.91
C ALA A 26 -9.46 -5.99 -6.97
N VAL A 27 -9.88 -5.08 -6.08
CA VAL A 27 -11.05 -5.30 -5.21
C VAL A 27 -12.29 -5.58 -6.05
N ARG A 28 -12.56 -4.74 -7.06
CA ARG A 28 -13.75 -4.84 -7.90
C ARG A 28 -13.77 -6.13 -8.73
N ILE A 29 -12.67 -6.49 -9.39
CA ILE A 29 -12.67 -7.64 -10.30
C ILE A 29 -12.63 -9.00 -9.59
N ASN A 30 -12.10 -9.06 -8.37
CA ASN A 30 -12.00 -10.30 -7.60
C ASN A 30 -13.08 -10.43 -6.52
N GLY A 31 -13.87 -9.38 -6.28
CA GLY A 31 -14.84 -9.35 -5.19
C GLY A 31 -14.17 -9.44 -3.81
N LEU A 32 -13.03 -8.77 -3.63
CA LEU A 32 -12.30 -8.82 -2.36
C LEU A 32 -13.13 -8.19 -1.25
N THR A 33 -13.37 -8.93 -0.17
CA THR A 33 -14.10 -8.44 1.00
C THR A 33 -13.18 -7.76 2.02
N ASP A 34 -11.90 -8.10 2.00
CA ASP A 34 -10.89 -7.67 2.98
C ASP A 34 -9.51 -7.61 2.32
N LEU A 35 -8.68 -6.68 2.77
CA LEU A 35 -7.29 -6.49 2.36
C LEU A 35 -6.34 -6.86 3.50
N PHE A 36 -5.22 -7.48 3.15
CA PHE A 36 -4.07 -7.62 4.04
C PHE A 36 -2.95 -6.71 3.56
N LEU A 37 -2.74 -5.60 4.27
CA LEU A 37 -1.62 -4.70 4.02
C LEU A 37 -0.34 -5.29 4.60
N THR A 38 0.66 -5.59 3.79
CA THR A 38 1.92 -6.18 4.26
C THR A 38 3.08 -5.20 4.15
N LYS A 39 4.16 -5.48 4.91
CA LYS A 39 5.42 -4.73 4.88
C LYS A 39 5.26 -3.24 5.22
N LEU A 40 4.36 -2.89 6.14
CA LEU A 40 4.20 -1.51 6.60
C LEU A 40 5.52 -0.97 7.20
N ASP A 41 6.30 -1.85 7.84
CA ASP A 41 7.57 -1.54 8.47
C ASP A 41 8.62 -0.98 7.50
N VAL A 42 8.53 -1.34 6.21
CA VAL A 42 9.44 -0.86 5.16
C VAL A 42 9.31 0.65 4.91
N LEU A 43 8.19 1.25 5.30
CA LEU A 43 7.93 2.69 5.20
C LEU A 43 8.40 3.49 6.42
N THR A 44 8.99 2.83 7.43
CA THR A 44 9.58 3.51 8.58
C THR A 44 10.81 4.32 8.16
N GLY A 45 10.92 5.56 8.64
CA GLY A 45 12.03 6.48 8.38
C GLY A 45 11.79 7.46 7.22
N TRP A 46 10.64 7.37 6.54
CA TRP A 46 10.26 8.35 5.51
C TRP A 46 9.59 9.56 6.16
N GLU A 47 9.94 10.77 5.72
CA GLU A 47 9.26 12.00 6.18
C GLU A 47 7.87 12.14 5.58
N LYS A 48 7.75 11.84 4.28
CA LYS A 48 6.50 11.86 3.52
C LYS A 48 6.41 10.62 2.65
N ILE A 49 5.24 9.99 2.62
CA ILE A 49 4.98 8.77 1.86
C ILE A 49 3.99 9.11 0.74
N PRO A 50 4.39 9.01 -0.53
CA PRO A 50 3.50 9.23 -1.65
C PRO A 50 2.58 8.02 -1.87
N VAL A 51 1.33 8.30 -2.23
CA VAL A 51 0.31 7.33 -2.63
C VAL A 51 -0.27 7.77 -3.96
N CYS A 52 -0.25 6.89 -4.96
CA CYS A 52 -0.80 7.18 -6.28
C CYS A 52 -2.34 7.14 -6.19
N VAL A 53 -2.97 8.29 -6.43
CA VAL A 53 -4.43 8.48 -6.30
C VAL A 53 -5.15 8.64 -7.63
N ALA A 54 -4.40 8.91 -8.71
CA ALA A 54 -4.88 9.06 -10.08
C ALA A 54 -3.69 8.97 -11.05
N TYR A 55 -3.99 8.88 -12.35
CA TYR A 55 -3.02 9.10 -13.40
C TYR A 55 -3.33 10.38 -14.18
N GLU A 56 -2.31 11.00 -14.74
CA GLU A 56 -2.42 11.94 -15.85
C GLU A 56 -2.06 11.20 -17.14
N ILE A 57 -2.98 11.20 -18.11
CA ILE A 57 -2.79 10.62 -19.45
C ILE A 57 -3.21 11.70 -20.45
N ASP A 58 -2.29 12.08 -21.34
CA ASP A 58 -2.49 13.14 -22.33
C ASP A 58 -3.07 14.45 -21.74
N GLY A 59 -2.57 14.84 -20.56
CA GLY A 59 -2.99 16.04 -19.83
C GLY A 59 -4.35 15.93 -19.13
N LYS A 60 -4.98 14.75 -19.12
CA LYS A 60 -6.25 14.50 -18.44
C LYS A 60 -6.05 13.64 -17.20
N ARG A 61 -6.72 14.03 -16.11
CA ARG A 61 -6.81 13.19 -14.91
C ARG A 61 -7.70 11.99 -15.19
N VAL A 62 -7.23 10.81 -14.79
CA VAL A 62 -7.91 9.53 -14.88
C VAL A 62 -7.89 8.88 -13.50
N ASP A 63 -9.07 8.59 -12.96
CA ASP A 63 -9.26 8.04 -11.60
C ASP A 63 -9.51 6.51 -11.60
N GLU A 64 -9.49 5.88 -12.76
CA GLU A 64 -9.66 4.44 -12.96
C GLU A 64 -8.44 3.84 -13.67
N LEU A 65 -8.19 2.56 -13.46
CA LEU A 65 -7.08 1.88 -14.13
C LEU A 65 -7.32 1.90 -15.67
N PRO A 66 -6.38 2.43 -16.47
CA PRO A 66 -6.51 2.47 -17.92
C PRO A 66 -6.69 1.06 -18.50
N SER A 67 -7.61 0.92 -19.45
CA SER A 67 -7.93 -0.36 -20.07
C SER A 67 -6.96 -0.76 -21.18
N SER A 68 -6.27 0.21 -21.79
CA SER A 68 -5.30 -0.04 -22.86
C SER A 68 -3.87 0.00 -22.34
N GLN A 69 -3.01 -0.85 -22.92
CA GLN A 69 -1.58 -0.88 -22.60
C GLN A 69 -0.90 0.44 -22.95
N THR A 70 -1.31 1.09 -24.04
CA THR A 70 -0.74 2.37 -24.49
C THR A 70 -1.04 3.49 -23.51
N ASP A 71 -2.30 3.59 -23.04
CA ASP A 71 -2.68 4.60 -22.05
C ASP A 71 -1.92 4.37 -20.73
N PHE A 72 -1.82 3.11 -20.31
CA PHE A 72 -1.06 2.76 -19.09
C PHE A 72 0.44 3.04 -19.23
N HIS A 73 1.02 2.89 -20.44
CA HIS A 73 2.41 3.23 -20.71
C HIS A 73 2.69 4.74 -20.59
N HIS A 74 1.74 5.59 -20.98
CA HIS A 74 1.86 7.04 -20.89
C HIS A 74 1.37 7.62 -19.54
N ALA A 75 0.77 6.79 -18.69
CA ALA A 75 0.25 7.19 -17.40
C ALA A 75 1.33 7.75 -16.49
N LYS A 76 1.16 9.01 -16.08
CA LYS A 76 1.98 9.64 -15.04
C LYS A 76 1.22 9.59 -13.72
N PRO A 77 1.81 9.04 -12.64
CA PRO A 77 1.14 8.98 -11.35
C PRO A 77 0.96 10.38 -10.75
N ILE A 78 -0.25 10.64 -10.25
CA ILE A 78 -0.58 11.78 -9.41
C ILE A 78 -0.55 11.29 -7.96
N TYR A 79 0.35 11.89 -7.17
CA TYR A 79 0.58 11.49 -5.79
C TYR A 79 -0.07 12.43 -4.79
N GLU A 80 -0.64 11.85 -3.75
CA GLU A 80 -0.85 12.53 -2.47
C GLU A 80 0.25 12.12 -1.48
N PHE A 81 0.70 13.05 -0.66
CA PHE A 81 1.79 12.82 0.30
C PHE A 81 1.25 12.80 1.71
N LEU A 82 1.39 11.65 2.37
CA LEU A 82 1.01 11.47 3.77
C LEU A 82 2.24 11.65 4.65
N PRO A 83 2.10 12.18 5.87
CA PRO A 83 3.20 12.23 6.82
C PRO A 83 3.67 10.82 7.15
N GLY A 84 4.97 10.58 7.12
CA GLY A 84 5.56 9.31 7.52
C GLY A 84 5.83 9.25 9.02
N TRP A 85 6.58 8.24 9.44
CA TRP A 85 6.92 7.97 10.84
C TRP A 85 8.35 7.45 10.94
N SER A 86 8.93 7.52 12.14
CA SER A 86 10.32 7.10 12.40
C SER A 86 10.43 5.97 13.42
N GLU A 87 9.37 5.77 14.19
CA GLU A 87 9.26 4.80 15.25
C GLU A 87 9.25 3.37 14.69
N ASN A 88 9.98 2.48 15.35
CA ASN A 88 9.98 1.07 14.99
C ASN A 88 8.63 0.42 15.34
N ILE A 89 7.94 -0.11 14.32
CA ILE A 89 6.63 -0.76 14.48
C ILE A 89 6.71 -2.29 14.54
N SER A 90 7.89 -2.90 14.47
CA SER A 90 8.01 -4.35 14.31
C SER A 90 7.52 -5.19 15.50
N GLY A 91 7.33 -4.56 16.65
CA GLY A 91 6.76 -5.15 17.86
C GLY A 91 5.27 -4.86 18.09
N THR A 92 4.62 -4.04 17.26
CA THR A 92 3.21 -3.64 17.48
C THR A 92 2.26 -4.81 17.28
N LYS A 93 1.26 -4.95 18.17
CA LYS A 93 0.30 -6.07 18.14
C LYS A 93 -1.13 -5.60 17.85
N THR A 94 -1.43 -4.32 18.08
CA THR A 94 -2.73 -3.72 17.79
C THR A 94 -2.59 -2.44 16.97
N LEU A 95 -3.66 -2.02 16.29
CA LEU A 95 -3.71 -0.73 15.57
C LEU A 95 -3.41 0.48 16.46
N LYS A 96 -3.74 0.39 17.75
CA LYS A 96 -3.53 1.48 18.72
C LYS A 96 -2.06 1.64 19.09
N ASP A 97 -1.27 0.57 18.96
CA ASP A 97 0.17 0.57 19.23
C ASP A 97 0.96 1.24 18.10
N LEU A 98 0.37 1.36 16.91
CA LEU A 98 1.00 2.06 15.80
C LEU A 98 1.10 3.57 16.07
N PRO A 99 2.20 4.22 15.62
CA PRO A 99 2.31 5.67 15.58
C PRO A 99 1.10 6.30 14.88
N SER A 100 0.73 7.51 15.27
CA SER A 100 -0.43 8.21 14.73
C SER A 100 -0.39 8.31 13.21
N ASN A 101 0.78 8.62 12.64
CA ASN A 101 0.97 8.76 11.20
C ASN A 101 0.87 7.41 10.47
N ALA A 102 1.41 6.34 11.05
CA ALA A 102 1.28 4.99 10.49
C ALA A 102 -0.19 4.54 10.48
N ARG A 103 -0.93 4.80 11.55
CA ARG A 103 -2.36 4.51 11.64
C ARG A 103 -3.17 5.32 10.64
N ALA A 104 -2.89 6.63 10.52
CA ALA A 104 -3.54 7.51 9.55
C ALA A 104 -3.25 7.07 8.11
N TYR A 105 -2.02 6.60 7.82
CA TYR A 105 -1.65 6.04 6.53
C TYR A 105 -2.50 4.81 6.20
N VAL A 106 -2.64 3.85 7.12
CA VAL A 106 -3.48 2.66 6.93
C VAL A 106 -4.94 3.05 6.69
N GLN A 107 -5.49 3.94 7.51
CA GLN A 107 -6.88 4.42 7.37
C GLN A 107 -7.11 5.13 6.02
N TYR A 108 -6.13 5.93 5.58
CA TYR A 108 -6.20 6.58 4.29
C TYR A 108 -6.21 5.56 3.14
N LEU A 109 -5.31 4.58 3.16
CA LEU A 109 -5.29 3.51 2.17
C LEU A 109 -6.62 2.74 2.14
N GLU A 110 -7.16 2.37 3.31
CA GLU A 110 -8.46 1.70 3.42
C GLU A 110 -9.56 2.52 2.71
N SER A 111 -9.62 3.82 2.99
CA SER A 111 -10.65 4.71 2.43
C SER A 111 -10.63 4.82 0.90
N ILE A 112 -9.47 4.62 0.27
CA ILE A 112 -9.30 4.77 -1.19
C ILE A 112 -9.14 3.45 -1.94
N SER A 113 -9.04 2.31 -1.24
CA SER A 113 -8.79 1.00 -1.84
C SER A 113 -10.05 0.20 -2.14
N GLY A 114 -11.19 0.58 -1.55
CA GLY A 114 -12.49 0.00 -1.85
C GLY A 114 -12.86 -1.25 -1.04
N ALA A 115 -12.02 -1.69 -0.10
CA ALA A 115 -12.29 -2.78 0.84
C ALA A 115 -11.57 -2.51 2.18
N PRO A 116 -12.09 -3.02 3.31
CA PRO A 116 -11.49 -2.86 4.63
C PRO A 116 -10.11 -3.53 4.71
N ILE A 117 -9.19 -2.96 5.50
CA ILE A 117 -7.90 -3.56 5.83
C ILE A 117 -8.03 -4.33 7.13
N SER A 118 -8.19 -5.65 7.02
CA SER A 118 -8.48 -6.53 8.16
C SER A 118 -7.23 -7.13 8.81
N ALA A 119 -6.08 -7.08 8.12
CA ALA A 119 -4.79 -7.49 8.68
C ALA A 119 -3.66 -6.58 8.20
N ILE A 120 -2.64 -6.37 9.06
CA ILE A 120 -1.50 -5.49 8.79
C ILE A 120 -0.20 -6.18 9.20
N GLY A 121 0.75 -6.31 8.26
CA GLY A 121 2.07 -6.90 8.48
C GLY A 121 3.06 -5.81 8.85
N VAL A 122 3.67 -5.95 10.02
CA VAL A 122 4.66 -5.00 10.59
C VAL A 122 6.08 -5.59 10.64
N GLY A 123 6.30 -6.71 9.96
CA GLY A 123 7.61 -7.33 9.79
C GLY A 123 7.51 -8.66 9.05
N PRO A 124 8.66 -9.34 8.81
CA PRO A 124 8.71 -10.60 8.08
C PRO A 124 8.26 -11.83 8.90
N GLY A 125 8.22 -11.72 10.22
CA GLY A 125 7.85 -12.82 11.12
C GLY A 125 6.35 -13.14 11.08
N ARG A 126 6.00 -14.41 11.31
CA ARG A 126 4.60 -14.86 11.32
C ARG A 126 3.76 -14.17 12.40
N ASP A 127 4.37 -13.87 13.55
CA ASP A 127 3.74 -13.18 14.67
C ASP A 127 3.77 -11.65 14.54
N GLN A 128 4.37 -11.10 13.47
CA GLN A 128 4.44 -9.67 13.19
C GLN A 128 3.26 -9.22 12.32
N THR A 129 2.06 -9.66 12.73
CA THR A 129 0.78 -9.34 12.09
C THR A 129 -0.18 -8.78 13.13
N ILE A 130 -0.79 -7.64 12.82
CA ILE A 130 -1.92 -7.07 13.54
C ILE A 130 -3.19 -7.57 12.87
N VAL A 131 -4.08 -8.21 13.64
CA VAL A 131 -5.44 -8.57 13.19
C VAL A 131 -6.38 -7.46 13.62
N VAL A 132 -7.00 -6.78 12.66
CA VAL A 132 -7.95 -5.67 12.88
C VAL A 132 -9.37 -6.18 13.01
N LYS A 133 -9.72 -7.13 12.15
CA LYS A 133 -10.98 -7.84 12.08
C LYS A 133 -10.68 -9.29 11.75
N ASP A 134 -11.40 -10.22 12.35
CA ASP A 134 -11.25 -11.64 12.04
C ASP A 134 -11.57 -11.88 10.55
N LEU A 135 -10.65 -12.56 9.88
CA LEU A 135 -10.84 -13.06 8.52
C LEU A 135 -11.64 -14.37 8.60
N ILE A 136 -12.58 -14.55 7.68
CA ILE A 136 -13.47 -15.72 7.60
C ILE A 136 -12.66 -16.99 7.28
#